data_AF-A0A7X6ZEL4-F1
#
_entry.id   AF-A0A7X6ZEL4-F1
#
_cell.length_a   1.000
_cell.length_b   1.000
_cell.length_c   1.000
_cell.angle_alpha   90.00
_cell.angle_beta   90.00
_cell.angle_gamma   90.00
#
_symmetry.space_group_name_H-M   'P 1'
#
loop_
_entity.id
_entity.type
_entity.pdbx_description
1 polymer ?
#
loop_
_entity_poly.entity_id
_entity_poly.type
_entity_poly.pdbx_seq_one_letter_code
_entity_poly.pdbx_strand_id
1 'polypeptide(L)' 'MKPFVIAHLYPDLMNLYGDRGNLLCLKRRIEGYGYHCEILSHNLNDKIDFPHIDMIFMGGGSDREQALVYSDLLIKA' A
#
# COMPACT_ATOMS: atom_id res chain seq x y z
N MET A 1 -1.19 16.38 15.40
CA MET A 1 0.04 15.69 14.95
C MET A 1 -0.24 15.09 13.59
N LYS A 2 0.64 15.26 12.60
CA LYS A 2 0.42 14.72 11.24
C LYS A 2 0.54 13.18 11.29
N PRO A 3 -0.39 12.40 10.70
CA PRO A 3 -0.23 10.95 10.59
C PRO A 3 0.98 10.59 9.72
N PHE A 4 1.57 9.43 10.01
CA PHE A 4 2.42 8.70 9.07
C PHE A 4 1.53 7.87 8.16
N VAL A 5 1.56 8.13 6.86
CA VAL A 5 0.64 7.56 5.87
C VAL A 5 1.33 6.47 5.05
N ILE A 6 0.82 5.24 5.15
CA ILE A 6 1.21 4.12 4.30
C ILE A 6 0.16 3.96 3.19
N ALA A 7 0.58 4.07 1.93
CA ALA A 7 -0.24 3.68 0.79
C ALA A 7 -0.12 2.17 0.55
N HIS A 8 -1.20 1.44 0.73
CA HIS A 8 -1.33 0.01 0.42
C HIS A 8 -1.86 -0.15 -1.00
N LEU A 9 -0.98 -0.48 -1.94
CA LEU A 9 -1.31 -0.54 -3.35
C LEU A 9 -1.84 -1.93 -3.74
N TYR A 10 -2.98 -1.91 -4.41
CA TYR A 10 -3.69 -3.04 -5.01
C TYR A 10 -3.98 -4.19 -4.04
N PRO A 11 -4.59 -3.95 -2.86
CA PRO A 11 -4.88 -4.99 -1.88
C PRO A 11 -5.75 -6.14 -2.41
N ASP A 12 -6.55 -5.90 -3.44
CA ASP A 12 -7.41 -6.94 -4.03
C ASP A 12 -6.65 -7.84 -5.03
N LEU A 13 -5.55 -7.35 -5.59
CA LEU A 13 -4.76 -8.05 -6.64
C LEU A 13 -3.39 -8.53 -6.13
N MET A 14 -2.83 -7.87 -5.12
CA MET A 14 -1.48 -8.07 -4.59
C MET A 14 -1.57 -8.53 -3.12
N ASN A 15 -2.23 -9.66 -2.89
CA ASN A 15 -2.55 -10.19 -1.56
C ASN A 15 -2.12 -11.63 -1.31
N LEU A 16 -1.23 -12.17 -2.15
CA LEU A 16 -0.65 -13.48 -1.90
C LEU A 16 0.29 -13.42 -0.69
N TYR A 17 0.68 -14.58 -0.17
CA TYR A 17 1.74 -14.74 0.84
C TYR A 17 1.52 -14.02 2.19
N GLY A 18 0.31 -13.56 2.50
CA GLY A 18 -0.03 -13.02 3.82
C GLY A 18 0.48 -11.60 4.06
N ASP A 19 0.66 -10.81 3.00
CA ASP A 19 1.25 -9.46 3.07
C ASP A 19 0.51 -8.48 3.98
N ARG A 20 -0.79 -8.69 4.21
CA ARG A 20 -1.56 -7.93 5.20
C ARG A 20 -0.97 -8.04 6.61
N GLY A 21 -0.37 -9.18 6.97
CA GLY A 21 0.31 -9.37 8.24
C GLY A 21 1.52 -8.43 8.39
N ASN A 22 2.34 -8.33 7.34
CA ASN A 22 3.50 -7.43 7.30
C ASN A 22 3.07 -5.96 7.46
N LEU A 23 2.01 -5.56 6.75
CA LEU A 23 1.46 -4.19 6.83
C LEU A 23 0.97 -3.84 8.24
N LEU A 24 0.27 -4.75 8.91
CA LEU A 24 -0.20 -4.54 10.29
C LEU A 24 0.96 -4.51 11.29
N CYS A 25 2.00 -5.33 11.10
CA CYS A 25 3.23 -5.28 11.88
C CYS A 25 3.95 -3.93 11.72
N LEU A 26 4.06 -3.41 10.50
CA LEU A 26 4.63 -2.08 10.22
C LEU A 26 3.85 -0.98 10.93
N LYS A 27 2.52 -0.96 10.77
CA LYS A 27 1.64 -0.01 11.46
C LYS A 27 1.88 -0.02 12.97
N ARG A 28 1.84 -1.20 13.60
CA ARG A 28 2.03 -1.34 15.04
C ARG A 28 3.43 -0.90 15.49
N ARG A 29 4.46 -1.12 14.66
CA ARG A 29 5.83 -0.68 14.95
C ARG A 29 5.97 0.84 14.88
N ILE A 30 5.37 1.48 13.88
CA ILE A 30 5.34 2.94 13.74
C ILE A 30 4.59 3.57 14.93
N GLU A 31 3.44 3.00 15.30
CA GLU A 31 2.70 3.41 16.49
C GLU A 31 3.52 3.24 17.78
N GLY A 32 4.31 2.16 17.89
CA GLY A 32 5.24 1.93 18.99
C GLY A 32 6.36 2.98 19.13
N TYR A 33 6.66 3.72 18.05
CA TYR A 33 7.60 4.86 18.09
C TYR A 33 6.91 6.19 18.45
N GLY A 34 5.61 6.18 18.74
CA GLY A 34 4.85 7.37 19.13
C GLY A 34 4.22 8.14 17.97
N TYR A 35 4.22 7.59 16.75
CA TYR A 35 3.52 8.19 15.60
C TYR A 35 2.09 7.67 15.47
N HIS A 36 1.16 8.51 15.03
CA HIS A 36 -0.14 8.03 14.53
C HIS A 36 0.04 7.48 13.12
N CYS A 37 -0.43 6.27 12.81
CA CYS A 37 -0.23 5.63 11.51
C CYS A 37 -1.56 5.33 10.81
N GLU A 38 -1.68 5.82 9.57
CA GLU A 38 -2.82 5.60 8.69
C GLU A 38 -2.43 4.73 7.49
N ILE A 39 -3.32 3.82 7.12
CA ILE A 39 -3.16 2.98 5.93
C ILE A 39 -4.24 3.40 4.94
N LEU A 40 -3.83 3.90 3.78
CA LEU A 40 -4.72 4.23 2.68
C LEU A 40 -4.59 3.15 1.60
N SER A 41 -5.70 2.47 1.32
CA SER A 41 -5.73 1.43 0.29
C SER A 41 -6.08 2.03 -1.06
N HIS A 42 -5.34 1.69 -2.10
CA HIS A 42 -5.58 2.14 -3.47
C HIS A 42 -5.67 0.94 -4.40
N ASN A 43 -6.83 0.72 -4.99
CA ASN A 43 -7.10 -0.35 -5.92
C ASN A 43 -6.81 0.06 -7.37
N LEU A 44 -7.06 -0.86 -8.30
CA LEU A 44 -6.96 -0.61 -9.74
C LEU A 44 -7.78 0.63 -10.12
N ASN A 45 -7.23 1.50 -10.98
CA ASN A 45 -7.83 2.76 -11.45
C ASN A 45 -8.00 3.89 -10.42
N ASP A 46 -7.74 3.67 -9.12
CA ASP A 46 -7.80 4.75 -8.13
C ASP A 46 -6.74 5.84 -8.40
N LYS A 47 -6.99 7.08 -8.00
CA LYS A 47 -5.93 8.10 -7.99
C LYS A 47 -5.14 8.02 -6.69
N ILE A 48 -3.85 8.31 -6.77
CA ILE A 48 -2.95 8.35 -5.63
C ILE A 48 -2.39 9.77 -5.50
N ASP A 49 -2.47 10.32 -4.30
CA ASP A 49 -1.88 11.62 -3.96
C ASP A 49 -0.50 11.39 -3.32
N PHE A 50 0.50 11.12 -4.17
CA PHE A 50 1.87 10.80 -3.74
C PHE A 50 2.51 11.82 -2.78
N PRO A 51 2.32 13.14 -2.95
CA PRO A 51 2.85 14.14 -2.01
C PRO A 51 2.46 13.94 -0.53
N HIS A 52 1.37 13.22 -0.25
CA HIS A 52 0.87 12.99 1.11
C HIS A 52 1.20 11.59 1.67
N ILE A 53 2.00 10.80 0.95
CA ILE A 53 2.37 9.44 1.32
C ILE A 53 3.80 9.39 1.86
N ASP A 54 3.98 8.77 3.04
CA ASP A 54 5.30 8.60 3.65
C ASP A 54 5.92 7.23 3.30
N MET A 55 5.10 6.23 3.01
CA MET A 55 5.55 4.89 2.64
C MET A 55 4.58 4.22 1.66
N ILE A 56 5.12 3.51 0.67
CA ILE A 56 4.35 2.62 -0.20
C ILE A 56 4.57 1.18 0.27
N PHE A 57 3.47 0.43 0.39
CA PHE A 57 3.45 -1.01 0.61
C PHE A 57 2.67 -1.67 -0.51
N MET A 58 3.27 -2.65 -1.17
CA MET A 58 2.64 -3.47 -2.20
C MET A 58 3.03 -4.92 -1.93
N GLY A 59 2.04 -5.80 -1.87
CA GLY A 59 2.27 -7.23 -1.71
C GLY A 59 2.70 -7.92 -3.00
N GLY A 60 2.60 -9.25 -3.01
CA GLY A 60 2.75 -10.10 -4.19
C GLY A 60 1.40 -10.52 -4.78
N GLY A 61 1.34 -10.65 -6.10
CA GLY A 61 0.18 -11.17 -6.84
C GLY A 61 0.62 -12.24 -7.84
N SER A 62 -0.33 -12.94 -8.47
CA SER A 62 -0.03 -13.86 -9.58
C SER A 62 0.50 -13.12 -10.80
N ASP A 63 1.15 -13.81 -11.73
CA ASP A 63 1.66 -13.20 -12.98
C ASP A 63 0.57 -12.42 -13.74
N ARG A 64 -0.66 -12.96 -13.76
CA ARG A 64 -1.81 -12.31 -14.40
C ARG A 64 -2.19 -11.01 -13.71
N GLU A 65 -2.23 -11.00 -12.38
CA GLU A 65 -2.58 -9.80 -11.59
C GLU A 65 -1.47 -8.75 -11.67
N GLN A 66 -0.21 -9.18 -11.63
CA GLN A 66 0.94 -8.30 -11.80
C GLN A 66 0.93 -7.59 -13.16
N ALA A 67 0.52 -8.26 -14.24
CA ALA A 67 0.39 -7.63 -15.56
C ALA A 67 -0.67 -6.52 -15.59
N LEU A 68 -1.80 -6.70 -14.88
CA LEU A 68 -2.83 -5.68 -14.73
C LEU A 68 -2.31 -4.49 -13.92
N VAL A 69 -1.66 -4.77 -12.78
CA VAL A 69 -1.06 -3.77 -11.91
C VAL A 69 0.02 -2.97 -12.64
N TYR A 70 0.90 -3.63 -13.41
CA TYR A 70 1.94 -2.96 -14.19
C TYR A 70 1.35 -1.92 -15.16
N SER A 71 0.33 -2.30 -15.92
CA SER A 71 -0.30 -1.43 -16.91
C SER A 71 -0.92 -0.19 -16.26
N ASP A 72 -1.57 -0.38 -15.11
CA ASP A 72 -2.22 0.69 -14.37
C ASP A 72 -1.23 1.57 -13.59
N LEU A 73 -0.17 0.98 -13.01
CA LEU A 73 0.88 1.70 -12.28
C LEU A 73 1.63 2.69 -13.19
N LEU A 74 1.85 2.34 -14.46
CA LEU A 74 2.45 3.24 -15.46
C LEU A 74 1.59 4.48 -15.76
N ILE A 75 0.28 4.41 -15.53
CA ILE A 75 -0.64 5.53 -15.74
C ILE A 75 -0.76 6.38 -14.45
N LYS A 76 -0.61 5.75 -13.28
CA LYS A 76 -0.71 6.44 -11.98
C LYS A 76 0.54 7.25 -11.63
N ALA A 77 1.73 6.81 -12.05
CA ALA A 77 3.02 7.44 -11.77
C ALA A 77 3.30 8.65 -12.68
#